data_AF-A0A3A4VEY0-F1
#
_entry.id   AF-A0A3A4VEY0-F1
#
_cell.length_a   1.000
_cell.length_b   1.000
_cell.length_c   1.000
_cell.angle_alpha   90.00
_cell.angle_beta   90.00
_cell.angle_gamma   90.00
#
_symmetry.space_group_name_H-M   'P 1'
#
loop_
_entity.id
_entity.type
_entity.pdbx_description
1 polymer ?
#
loop_
_entity_poly.entity_id
_entity_poly.type
_entity_poly.pdbx_seq_one_letter_code
_entity_poly.pdbx_strand_id
1 'polypeptide(L)'
;MEATSMIKSLGIMVERKRCSLQQDVLSWADAHPLRYAWREPGTSAYCVLIGEMLLDRLKQGAEEAFERFVALLPQVSDLLSANEEKIGEVLAVIHLEQQRESFWKLVRGLAREGRGNLPCDTDNLGRISGLPRHGVKAVFCFGYGLPIAVVNTHVFRMLAHIFAADLPPQPPPGLVESVAEGLVCCDEPQKYNSMMLDLAELVCRAGMPECAICPVNNICDSVPSVQASVRSLARIG
;
A
#
# COMPACT_ATOMS: atom_id res chain seq x y z
N MET A 1 24.31 18.00 -11.34
CA MET A 1 23.29 18.53 -10.41
C MET A 1 23.57 17.97 -9.03
N GLU A 2 23.96 18.81 -8.08
CA GLU A 2 24.26 18.38 -6.70
C GLU A 2 23.00 17.85 -6.01
N ALA A 3 23.14 16.81 -5.17
CA ALA A 3 22.03 16.14 -4.48
C ALA A 3 21.10 17.10 -3.72
N THR A 4 21.66 18.19 -3.17
CA THR A 4 20.92 19.25 -2.47
C THR A 4 19.92 19.99 -3.35
N SER A 5 20.24 20.18 -4.64
CA SER A 5 19.35 20.83 -5.60
C SER A 5 18.16 19.93 -5.96
N MET A 6 18.41 18.63 -6.11
CA MET A 6 17.38 17.64 -6.38
C MET A 6 16.40 17.48 -5.21
N ILE A 7 16.90 17.44 -3.96
CA ILE A 7 16.06 17.34 -2.75
C ILE A 7 15.16 18.57 -2.59
N LYS A 8 15.71 19.78 -2.81
CA LYS A 8 14.90 21.02 -2.77
C LYS A 8 13.82 21.03 -3.84
N SER A 9 14.14 20.61 -5.06
CA SER A 9 13.16 20.48 -6.14
C SER A 9 12.06 19.48 -5.80
N LEU A 10 12.42 18.34 -5.19
CA LEU A 10 11.48 17.31 -4.77
C LEU A 10 10.51 17.83 -3.70
N GLY A 11 11.02 18.54 -2.69
CA GLY A 11 10.21 19.13 -1.64
C GLY A 11 9.19 20.15 -2.17
N ILE A 12 9.61 21.04 -3.08
CA ILE A 12 8.72 22.05 -3.68
C ILE A 12 7.60 21.39 -4.51
N MET A 13 7.95 20.38 -5.31
CA MET A 13 6.98 19.61 -6.10
C MET A 13 5.90 18.99 -5.19
N VAL A 14 6.33 18.29 -4.14
CA VAL A 14 5.43 17.60 -3.21
C VAL A 14 4.54 18.61 -2.50
N GLU A 15 5.11 19.69 -1.99
CA GLU A 15 4.38 20.76 -1.29
C GLU A 15 3.22 21.32 -2.14
N ARG A 16 3.49 21.55 -3.43
CA ARG A 16 2.51 22.12 -4.36
C ARG A 16 1.22 21.31 -4.47
N LYS A 17 1.29 19.98 -4.37
CA LYS A 17 0.14 19.07 -4.55
C LYS A 17 -0.36 18.46 -3.25
N ARG A 18 0.42 18.50 -2.16
CA ARG A 18 0.14 17.75 -0.92
C ARG A 18 -1.25 18.01 -0.36
N CYS A 19 -1.59 19.27 -0.09
CA CYS A 19 -2.83 19.61 0.60
C CYS A 19 -4.07 19.21 -0.22
N SER A 20 -4.09 19.52 -1.53
CA SER A 20 -5.17 19.11 -2.42
C SER A 20 -5.26 17.58 -2.54
N LEU A 21 -4.13 16.89 -2.71
CA LEU A 21 -4.12 15.43 -2.81
C LEU A 21 -4.69 14.79 -1.54
N GLN A 22 -4.22 15.21 -0.36
CA GLN A 22 -4.71 14.70 0.91
C GLN A 22 -6.21 14.95 1.08
N GLN A 23 -6.66 16.17 0.78
CA GLN A 23 -8.07 16.54 0.87
C GLN A 23 -8.95 15.71 -0.08
N ASP A 24 -8.56 15.58 -1.35
CA ASP A 24 -9.32 14.85 -2.36
C ASP A 24 -9.41 13.35 -2.03
N VAL A 25 -8.31 12.76 -1.56
CA VAL A 25 -8.25 11.35 -1.15
C VAL A 25 -9.10 11.09 0.10
N LEU A 26 -9.00 11.96 1.12
CA LEU A 26 -9.78 11.80 2.35
C LEU A 26 -11.28 12.06 2.13
N SER A 27 -11.63 13.05 1.30
CA SER A 27 -13.03 13.31 0.93
C SER A 27 -13.63 12.12 0.17
N TRP A 28 -12.83 11.49 -0.68
CA TRP A 28 -13.25 10.25 -1.36
C TRP A 28 -13.39 9.09 -0.36
N ALA A 29 -12.54 9.02 0.66
CA ALA A 29 -12.65 8.05 1.75
C ALA A 29 -13.91 8.20 2.61
N ASP A 30 -14.45 9.41 2.75
CA ASP A 30 -15.72 9.61 3.45
C ASP A 30 -16.92 9.04 2.67
N ALA A 31 -16.80 8.94 1.35
CA ALA A 31 -17.86 8.43 0.47
C ALA A 31 -17.72 6.93 0.16
N HIS A 32 -16.60 6.29 0.49
CA HIS A 32 -16.31 4.90 0.13
C HIS A 32 -15.77 4.13 1.33
N PRO A 33 -16.39 2.98 1.69
CA PRO A 33 -15.92 2.17 2.80
C PRO A 33 -14.54 1.56 2.50
N LEU A 34 -13.79 1.29 3.56
CA LEU A 34 -12.56 0.50 3.46
C LEU A 34 -12.89 -0.90 2.95
N ARG A 35 -12.07 -1.41 2.03
CA ARG A 35 -12.32 -2.71 1.38
C ARG A 35 -11.90 -3.92 2.20
N TYR A 36 -10.97 -3.74 3.12
CA TYR A 36 -10.32 -4.84 3.83
C TYR A 36 -10.35 -4.58 5.33
N ALA A 37 -10.96 -5.50 6.09
CA ALA A 37 -11.12 -5.38 7.54
C ALA A 37 -9.79 -5.17 8.25
N TRP A 38 -8.72 -5.81 7.77
CA TRP A 38 -7.41 -5.67 8.42
C TRP A 38 -6.76 -4.29 8.25
N ARG A 39 -7.32 -3.38 7.43
CA ARG A 39 -6.85 -2.00 7.30
C ARG A 39 -7.66 -1.01 8.13
N GLU A 40 -8.70 -1.46 8.82
CA GLU A 40 -9.50 -0.59 9.68
C GLU A 40 -8.70 -0.09 10.90
N PRO A 41 -8.90 1.18 11.31
CA PRO A 41 -8.30 1.70 12.54
C PRO A 41 -8.62 0.83 13.75
N GLY A 42 -7.60 0.53 14.57
CA GLY A 42 -7.72 -0.32 15.76
C GLY A 42 -7.44 -1.80 15.50
N THR A 43 -7.22 -2.21 14.25
CA THR A 43 -6.76 -3.57 13.91
C THR A 43 -5.34 -3.83 14.43
N SER A 44 -5.09 -5.04 14.93
CA SER A 44 -3.75 -5.43 15.37
C SER A 44 -2.75 -5.54 14.21
N ALA A 45 -1.48 -5.22 14.46
CA ALA A 45 -0.38 -5.41 13.50
C ALA A 45 -0.23 -6.87 13.03
N TYR A 46 -0.65 -7.85 13.84
CA TYR A 46 -0.73 -9.25 13.45
C TYR A 46 -1.78 -9.48 12.36
N CYS A 47 -3.00 -8.97 12.56
CA CYS A 47 -4.07 -9.10 11.58
C CYS A 47 -3.69 -8.41 10.25
N VAL A 48 -3.07 -7.24 10.31
CA VAL A 48 -2.56 -6.55 9.12
C VAL A 48 -1.53 -7.41 8.38
N LEU A 49 -0.58 -8.00 9.11
CA LEU A 49 0.43 -8.88 8.52
C LEU A 49 -0.21 -10.03 7.74
N ILE A 50 -1.16 -10.73 8.36
CA ILE A 50 -1.87 -11.84 7.75
C ILE A 50 -2.67 -11.37 6.53
N GLY A 51 -3.45 -10.29 6.68
CA GLY A 51 -4.26 -9.74 5.61
C GLY A 51 -3.45 -9.34 4.38
N GLU A 52 -2.37 -8.56 4.56
CA GLU A 52 -1.50 -8.15 3.46
C GLU A 52 -0.79 -9.35 2.80
N MET A 53 -0.41 -10.34 3.59
CA MET A 53 0.19 -11.57 3.04
C MET A 53 -0.83 -12.40 2.25
N LEU A 54 -2.07 -12.48 2.70
CA LEU A 54 -3.15 -13.17 1.99
C LEU A 54 -3.50 -12.43 0.70
N LEU A 55 -3.58 -11.09 0.75
CA LEU A 55 -3.85 -10.24 -0.41
C LEU A 55 -2.77 -10.37 -1.49
N ASP A 56 -1.50 -10.52 -1.11
CA ASP A 56 -0.40 -10.74 -2.06
C ASP A 56 -0.45 -12.13 -2.72
N ARG A 57 -1.01 -13.14 -2.02
CA ARG A 57 -1.04 -14.54 -2.46
C ARG A 57 -2.32 -14.92 -3.19
N LEU A 58 -3.42 -14.27 -2.88
CA LEU A 58 -4.75 -14.57 -3.40
C LEU A 58 -5.19 -13.48 -4.38
N LYS A 59 -5.62 -13.90 -5.57
CA LYS A 59 -6.18 -12.98 -6.57
C LYS A 59 -7.59 -12.49 -6.20
N GLN A 60 -8.35 -13.32 -5.48
CA GLN A 60 -9.73 -13.08 -5.04
C GLN A 60 -9.95 -13.81 -3.71
N GLY A 61 -10.92 -13.36 -2.91
CA GLY A 61 -11.32 -14.00 -1.66
C GLY A 61 -10.33 -13.83 -0.49
N ALA A 62 -9.48 -12.79 -0.55
CA ALA A 62 -8.54 -12.50 0.54
C ALA A 62 -9.26 -12.18 1.87
N GLU A 63 -10.40 -11.48 1.81
CA GLU A 63 -11.24 -11.18 2.99
C GLU A 63 -11.76 -12.44 3.67
N GLU A 64 -12.37 -13.35 2.89
CA GLU A 64 -12.94 -14.60 3.42
C GLU A 64 -11.85 -15.54 3.95
N ALA A 65 -10.70 -15.59 3.27
CA ALA A 65 -9.53 -16.32 3.74
C ALA A 65 -8.99 -15.72 5.04
N PHE A 66 -8.95 -14.39 5.15
CA PHE A 66 -8.52 -13.69 6.35
C PHE A 66 -9.41 -14.02 7.54
N GLU A 67 -10.73 -13.89 7.39
CA GLU A 67 -11.71 -14.23 8.44
C GLU A 67 -11.52 -15.65 8.97
N ARG A 68 -11.40 -16.63 8.07
CA ARG A 68 -11.17 -18.04 8.44
C ARG A 68 -9.81 -18.24 9.11
N PHE A 69 -8.77 -17.56 8.63
CA PHE A 69 -7.44 -17.68 9.19
C PHE A 69 -7.40 -17.16 10.64
N VAL A 70 -7.90 -15.95 10.88
CA VAL A 70 -7.89 -15.33 12.21
C VAL A 70 -8.88 -15.99 13.17
N ALA A 71 -9.91 -16.68 12.67
CA ALA A 71 -10.77 -17.52 13.51
C ALA A 71 -10.01 -18.75 14.07
N LEU A 72 -9.04 -19.28 13.32
CA LEU A 72 -8.25 -20.45 13.73
C LEU A 72 -6.99 -20.07 14.50
N LEU A 73 -6.37 -18.95 14.16
CA LEU A 73 -5.18 -18.39 14.81
C LEU A 73 -5.43 -16.90 15.10
N PRO A 74 -6.13 -16.57 16.21
CA PRO A 74 -6.53 -15.19 16.49
C PRO A 74 -5.38 -14.25 16.86
N GLN A 75 -4.30 -14.78 17.44
CA GLN A 75 -3.17 -13.99 17.92
C GLN A 75 -1.85 -14.46 17.33
N VAL A 76 -0.86 -13.57 17.34
CA VAL A 76 0.50 -13.91 16.92
C VAL A 76 1.09 -15.06 17.76
N SER A 77 0.75 -15.16 19.05
CA SER A 77 1.16 -16.28 19.90
C SER A 77 0.62 -17.62 19.42
N ASP A 78 -0.59 -17.66 18.87
CA ASP A 78 -1.19 -18.88 18.33
C ASP A 78 -0.44 -19.30 17.06
N LEU A 79 -0.10 -18.34 16.21
CA LEU A 79 0.73 -18.58 15.02
C LEU A 79 2.12 -19.10 15.39
N LEU A 80 2.77 -18.50 16.39
CA LEU A 80 4.14 -18.82 16.76
C LEU A 80 4.26 -20.13 17.57
N SER A 81 3.18 -20.56 18.23
CA SER A 81 3.11 -21.86 18.93
C SER A 81 2.64 -23.01 18.06
N ALA A 82 2.03 -22.73 16.90
CA ALA A 82 1.61 -23.74 15.94
C ALA A 82 2.80 -24.49 15.34
N ASN A 83 2.66 -25.82 15.22
CA ASN A 83 3.61 -26.65 14.48
C ASN A 83 3.28 -26.64 12.97
N GLU A 84 4.18 -27.20 12.17
CA GLU A 84 4.04 -27.22 10.70
C GLU A 84 2.77 -27.94 10.23
N GLU A 85 2.34 -28.98 10.94
CA GLU A 85 1.11 -29.73 10.67
C GLU A 85 -0.12 -28.84 10.87
N LYS A 86 -0.22 -28.14 12.00
CA LYS A 86 -1.32 -27.22 12.30
C LYS A 86 -1.39 -26.08 11.29
N ILE A 87 -0.25 -25.49 10.93
CA ILE A 87 -0.18 -24.50 9.85
C ILE A 87 -0.71 -25.10 8.55
N GLY A 88 -0.33 -26.34 8.26
CA GLY A 88 -0.82 -27.08 7.11
C GLY A 88 -2.34 -27.29 7.07
N GLU A 89 -2.97 -27.56 8.22
CA GLU A 89 -4.43 -27.65 8.35
C GLU A 89 -5.11 -26.30 8.14
N VAL A 90 -4.59 -25.24 8.76
CA VAL A 90 -5.13 -23.88 8.63
C VAL A 90 -5.09 -23.43 7.18
N LEU A 91 -3.97 -23.64 6.49
CA LEU A 91 -3.84 -23.30 5.07
C LEU A 91 -4.79 -24.11 4.19
N ALA A 92 -5.15 -25.34 4.57
CA ALA A 92 -6.12 -26.14 3.82
C ALA A 92 -7.54 -25.56 3.87
N VAL A 93 -7.94 -25.02 5.03
CA VAL A 93 -9.25 -24.37 5.22
C VAL A 93 -9.43 -23.13 4.32
N ILE A 94 -8.31 -22.49 3.96
CA ILE A 94 -8.28 -21.30 3.10
C ILE A 94 -7.71 -21.57 1.69
N HIS A 95 -7.59 -22.84 1.30
CA HIS A 95 -7.16 -23.28 -0.03
C HIS A 95 -5.75 -22.79 -0.44
N LEU A 96 -4.82 -22.72 0.52
CA LEU A 96 -3.42 -22.34 0.33
C LEU A 96 -2.43 -23.46 0.70
N GLU A 97 -2.83 -24.73 0.60
CA GLU A 97 -1.98 -25.89 0.94
C GLU A 97 -0.64 -25.88 0.21
N GLN A 98 -0.65 -25.47 -1.07
CA GLN A 98 0.54 -25.38 -1.91
C GLN A 98 1.55 -24.34 -1.42
N GLN A 99 1.13 -23.41 -0.55
CA GLN A 99 1.99 -22.37 0.02
C GLN A 99 2.58 -22.76 1.37
N ARG A 100 2.30 -23.98 1.89
CA ARG A 100 2.70 -24.46 3.22
C ARG A 100 4.18 -24.21 3.53
N GLU A 101 5.08 -24.61 2.64
CA GLU A 101 6.51 -24.45 2.88
C GLU A 101 6.91 -22.96 3.00
N SER A 102 6.37 -22.12 2.11
CA SER A 102 6.68 -20.68 2.10
C SER A 102 6.12 -19.97 3.33
N PHE A 103 4.90 -20.33 3.75
CA PHE A 103 4.26 -19.77 4.93
C PHE A 103 4.98 -20.23 6.20
N TRP A 104 5.40 -21.50 6.25
CA TRP A 104 6.17 -22.02 7.37
C TRP A 104 7.55 -21.36 7.52
N LYS A 105 8.19 -20.98 6.40
CA LYS A 105 9.41 -20.14 6.43
C LYS A 105 9.13 -18.77 7.06
N LEU A 106 8.00 -18.14 6.71
CA LEU A 106 7.58 -16.86 7.29
C LEU A 106 7.34 -16.97 8.80
N VAL A 107 6.59 -18.00 9.26
CA VAL A 107 6.34 -18.24 10.70
C VAL A 107 7.63 -18.44 11.48
N ARG A 108 8.55 -19.25 10.95
CA ARG A 108 9.87 -19.45 11.59
C ARG A 108 10.72 -18.17 11.60
N GLY A 109 10.61 -17.34 10.57
CA GLY A 109 11.24 -16.02 10.52
C GLY A 109 10.69 -15.10 11.61
N LEU A 110 9.37 -15.02 11.75
CA LEU A 110 8.72 -14.25 12.82
C LEU A 110 9.16 -14.70 14.21
N ALA A 111 9.20 -16.02 14.46
CA ALA A 111 9.63 -16.57 15.74
C ALA A 111 11.07 -16.16 16.10
N ARG A 112 11.97 -16.16 15.11
CA ARG A 112 13.39 -15.83 15.27
C ARG A 112 13.62 -14.34 15.47
N GLU A 113 13.10 -13.50 14.57
CA GLU A 113 13.36 -12.06 14.57
C GLU A 113 12.55 -11.34 15.68
N GLY A 114 11.33 -11.81 15.95
CA GLY A 114 10.41 -11.15 16.87
C GLY A 114 10.52 -11.58 18.33
N ARG A 115 11.42 -12.52 18.66
CA ARG A 115 11.62 -13.07 20.03
C ARG A 115 10.31 -13.54 20.69
N GLY A 116 9.43 -14.17 19.92
CA GLY A 116 8.12 -14.63 20.39
C GLY A 116 6.97 -13.61 20.24
N ASN A 117 7.22 -12.45 19.65
CA ASN A 117 6.21 -11.43 19.30
C ASN A 117 6.34 -11.02 17.82
N LEU A 118 5.44 -10.14 17.36
CA LEU A 118 5.63 -9.47 16.07
C LEU A 118 6.72 -8.38 16.21
N PRO A 119 7.71 -8.30 15.30
CA PRO A 119 8.68 -7.20 15.34
C PRO A 119 8.02 -5.82 15.31
N CYS A 120 8.58 -4.89 16.08
CA CYS A 120 8.10 -3.50 16.20
C CYS A 120 9.04 -2.49 15.52
N ASP A 121 9.96 -2.96 14.67
CA ASP A 121 10.82 -2.14 13.84
C ASP A 121 10.87 -2.67 12.39
N THR A 122 11.01 -1.75 11.44
CA THR A 122 10.95 -2.05 10.01
C THR A 122 12.09 -2.95 9.56
N ASP A 123 13.24 -2.88 10.21
CA ASP A 123 14.44 -3.60 9.81
C ASP A 123 14.31 -5.09 10.11
N ASN A 124 13.89 -5.44 11.33
CA ASN A 124 13.66 -6.82 11.72
C ASN A 124 12.48 -7.42 10.96
N LEU A 125 11.38 -6.67 10.79
CA LEU A 125 10.23 -7.17 10.00
C LEU A 125 10.61 -7.36 8.51
N GLY A 126 11.43 -6.47 7.96
CA GLY A 126 11.92 -6.52 6.58
C GLY A 126 12.92 -7.64 6.29
N ARG A 127 13.54 -8.25 7.31
CA ARG A 127 14.40 -9.43 7.17
C ARG A 127 13.61 -10.73 6.99
N ILE A 128 12.31 -10.73 7.29
CA ILE A 128 11.48 -11.93 7.23
C ILE A 128 11.17 -12.26 5.77
N SER A 129 11.66 -13.41 5.32
CA SER A 129 11.39 -13.92 3.98
C SER A 129 9.90 -14.24 3.80
N GLY A 130 9.35 -13.84 2.64
CA GLY A 130 7.97 -14.13 2.27
C GLY A 130 6.96 -13.03 2.61
N LEU A 131 7.40 -11.92 3.20
CA LEU A 131 6.60 -10.70 3.35
C LEU A 131 7.01 -9.68 2.27
N PRO A 132 6.07 -9.16 1.45
CA PRO A 132 6.41 -8.11 0.50
C PRO A 132 6.86 -6.84 1.20
N ARG A 133 7.77 -6.08 0.56
CA ARG A 133 8.31 -4.83 1.14
C ARG A 133 7.23 -3.79 1.45
N HIS A 134 6.19 -3.70 0.64
CA HIS A 134 5.04 -2.84 0.94
C HIS A 134 4.23 -3.36 2.14
N GLY A 135 4.17 -4.69 2.33
CA GLY A 135 3.55 -5.34 3.48
C GLY A 135 4.21 -4.97 4.80
N VAL A 136 5.54 -4.80 4.83
CA VAL A 136 6.25 -4.25 6.01
C VAL A 136 5.67 -2.88 6.37
N LYS A 137 5.65 -1.94 5.42
CA LYS A 137 5.11 -0.60 5.68
C LYS A 137 3.61 -0.61 5.98
N ALA A 138 2.84 -1.51 5.37
CA ALA A 138 1.42 -1.69 5.68
C ALA A 138 1.22 -2.11 7.15
N VAL A 139 2.02 -3.03 7.68
CA VAL A 139 1.98 -3.41 9.10
C VAL A 139 2.23 -2.20 10.01
N PHE A 140 3.20 -1.36 9.68
CA PHE A 140 3.49 -0.16 10.47
C PHE A 140 2.45 0.94 10.34
N CYS A 141 1.91 1.16 9.14
CA CYS A 141 0.86 2.14 8.93
C CYS A 141 -0.46 1.66 9.54
N PHE A 142 -1.00 0.53 9.08
CA PHE A 142 -2.32 0.05 9.47
C PHE A 142 -2.34 -0.59 10.86
N GLY A 143 -1.26 -1.26 11.28
CA GLY A 143 -1.22 -1.96 12.56
C GLY A 143 -0.69 -1.13 13.72
N TYR A 144 0.34 -0.32 13.48
CA TYR A 144 0.95 0.54 14.50
C TYR A 144 0.51 2.00 14.39
N GLY A 145 -0.31 2.36 13.40
CA GLY A 145 -0.83 3.72 13.21
C GLY A 145 0.24 4.73 12.78
N LEU A 146 1.38 4.28 12.27
CA LEU A 146 2.49 5.18 11.95
C LEU A 146 2.22 5.95 10.63
N PRO A 147 2.60 7.24 10.56
CA PRO A 147 2.43 8.06 9.37
C PRO A 147 3.52 7.77 8.35
N ILE A 148 3.50 6.57 7.77
CA ILE A 148 4.43 6.13 6.74
C ILE A 148 3.68 5.75 5.45
N ALA A 149 4.34 5.94 4.31
CA ALA A 149 3.71 5.70 3.02
C ALA A 149 3.70 4.22 2.64
N VAL A 150 2.54 3.69 2.28
CA VAL A 150 2.38 2.32 1.76
C VAL A 150 2.32 2.37 0.22
N VAL A 151 3.42 1.97 -0.42
CA VAL A 151 3.55 2.04 -1.88
C VAL A 151 3.67 0.63 -2.46
N ASN A 152 2.60 0.14 -3.08
CA ASN A 152 2.64 -1.02 -3.96
C ASN A 152 2.79 -0.60 -5.44
N THR A 153 2.75 -1.57 -6.36
CA THR A 153 2.88 -1.29 -7.80
C THR A 153 1.77 -0.39 -8.35
N HIS A 154 0.56 -0.44 -7.76
CA HIS A 154 -0.56 0.40 -8.15
C HIS A 154 -0.34 1.85 -7.73
N VAL A 155 -0.03 2.08 -6.45
CA VAL A 155 0.24 3.42 -5.91
C VAL A 155 1.46 4.03 -6.59
N PHE A 156 2.49 3.24 -6.86
CA PHE A 156 3.65 3.68 -7.64
C PHE A 156 3.22 4.25 -9.01
N ARG A 157 2.40 3.52 -9.76
CA ARG A 157 1.87 3.98 -11.07
C ARG A 157 1.06 5.26 -10.91
N MET A 158 0.16 5.30 -9.94
CA MET A 158 -0.70 6.48 -9.72
C MET A 158 0.13 7.72 -9.40
N LEU A 159 1.15 7.61 -8.54
CA LEU A 159 2.07 8.71 -8.23
C LEU A 159 2.91 9.11 -9.44
N ALA A 160 3.38 8.14 -10.24
CA ALA A 160 4.07 8.44 -11.49
C ALA A 160 3.20 9.23 -12.47
N HIS A 161 1.89 8.98 -12.51
CA HIS A 161 0.95 9.78 -13.32
C HIS A 161 0.71 11.17 -12.74
N ILE A 162 0.48 11.27 -11.42
CA ILE A 162 0.19 12.53 -10.74
C ILE A 162 1.34 13.51 -10.91
N PHE A 163 2.58 13.04 -10.83
CA PHE A 163 3.80 13.85 -10.90
C PHE A 163 4.56 13.68 -12.23
N ALA A 164 3.87 13.32 -13.31
CA ALA A 164 4.49 13.05 -14.61
C ALA A 164 5.28 14.24 -15.20
N ALA A 165 4.97 15.48 -14.80
CA ALA A 165 5.72 16.65 -15.24
C ALA A 165 7.04 16.85 -14.46
N ASP A 166 7.14 16.27 -13.26
CA ASP A 166 8.25 16.47 -12.33
C ASP A 166 9.15 15.23 -12.17
N LEU A 167 8.63 14.04 -12.47
CA LEU A 167 9.35 12.77 -12.42
C LEU A 167 9.89 12.37 -13.81
N PRO A 168 11.04 11.68 -13.89
CA PRO A 168 11.47 11.09 -15.15
C PRO A 168 10.49 9.99 -15.61
N PRO A 169 10.43 9.65 -16.91
CA PRO A 169 9.48 8.66 -17.44
C PRO A 169 9.53 7.27 -16.79
N GLN A 170 10.69 6.90 -16.23
CA GLN A 170 10.91 5.67 -15.49
C GLN A 170 11.56 6.01 -14.15
N PRO A 171 10.79 6.52 -13.16
CA PRO A 171 11.36 6.96 -11.91
C PRO A 171 11.85 5.77 -11.09
N PRO A 172 13.00 5.88 -10.41
CA PRO A 172 13.46 4.82 -9.54
C PRO A 172 12.47 4.66 -8.36
N PRO A 173 12.21 3.42 -7.88
CA PRO A 173 11.28 3.16 -6.78
C PRO A 173 11.50 4.03 -5.54
N GLY A 174 12.76 4.23 -5.13
CA GLY A 174 13.09 5.07 -3.97
C GLY A 174 12.72 6.54 -4.12
N LEU A 175 12.69 7.08 -5.35
CA LEU A 175 12.23 8.46 -5.59
C LEU A 175 10.72 8.56 -5.41
N VAL A 176 9.95 7.61 -5.96
CA VAL A 176 8.49 7.59 -5.81
C VAL A 176 8.10 7.35 -4.35
N GLU A 177 8.83 6.51 -3.64
CA GLU A 177 8.65 6.34 -2.20
C GLU A 177 8.91 7.63 -1.44
N SER A 178 9.97 8.38 -1.78
CA SER A 178 10.25 9.67 -1.13
C SER A 178 9.15 10.70 -1.41
N VAL A 179 8.58 10.71 -2.62
CA VAL A 179 7.37 11.49 -2.95
C VAL A 179 6.21 11.07 -2.06
N ALA A 180 5.95 9.76 -1.96
CA ALA A 180 4.86 9.22 -1.18
C ALA A 180 4.98 9.56 0.31
N GLU A 181 6.18 9.42 0.91
CA GLU A 181 6.43 9.81 2.31
C GLU A 181 6.13 11.29 2.56
N GLY A 182 6.47 12.15 1.60
CA GLY A 182 6.15 13.57 1.68
C GLY A 182 4.66 13.90 1.50
N LEU A 183 3.81 12.94 1.13
CA LEU A 183 2.38 13.13 0.88
C LEU A 183 1.48 12.52 1.96
N VAL A 184 2.00 11.67 2.84
CA VAL A 184 1.20 11.02 3.89
C VAL A 184 0.48 12.07 4.73
N CYS A 185 -0.82 11.87 4.95
CA CYS A 185 -1.57 12.65 5.93
C CYS A 185 -1.24 12.13 7.32
N CYS A 186 -0.49 12.92 8.11
CA CYS A 186 -0.07 12.50 9.45
C CYS A 186 -1.23 12.34 10.45
N ASP A 187 -2.33 13.06 10.24
CA ASP A 187 -3.49 13.03 11.14
C ASP A 187 -4.37 11.80 10.90
N GLU A 188 -4.47 11.33 9.64
CA GLU A 188 -5.28 10.17 9.25
C GLU A 188 -4.50 9.19 8.34
N PRO A 189 -3.34 8.66 8.78
CA PRO A 189 -2.43 7.94 7.89
C PRO A 189 -3.00 6.62 7.39
N GLN A 190 -3.75 5.91 8.23
CA GLN A 190 -4.38 4.63 7.89
C GLN A 190 -5.46 4.80 6.82
N LYS A 191 -6.33 5.80 7.00
CA LYS A 191 -7.41 6.13 6.06
C LYS A 191 -6.85 6.62 4.74
N TYR A 192 -5.88 7.54 4.79
CA TYR A 192 -5.21 8.06 3.59
C TYR A 192 -4.52 6.95 2.79
N ASN A 193 -3.69 6.12 3.42
CA ASN A 193 -2.97 5.05 2.71
C ASN A 193 -3.92 3.99 2.16
N SER A 194 -4.95 3.60 2.93
CA SER A 194 -5.96 2.65 2.44
C SER A 194 -6.64 3.18 1.19
N MET A 195 -7.06 4.45 1.21
CA MET A 195 -7.74 5.02 0.07
C MET A 195 -6.83 5.30 -1.12
N MET A 196 -5.55 5.62 -0.89
CA MET A 196 -4.56 5.67 -1.96
C MET A 196 -4.40 4.31 -2.65
N LEU A 197 -4.35 3.21 -1.90
CA LEU A 197 -4.28 1.85 -2.47
C LEU A 197 -5.53 1.53 -3.30
N ASP A 198 -6.72 1.87 -2.78
CA ASP A 198 -8.00 1.59 -3.44
C ASP A 198 -8.20 2.43 -4.70
N LEU A 199 -7.90 3.74 -4.65
CA LEU A 199 -7.92 4.60 -5.83
C LEU A 199 -6.93 4.11 -6.89
N ALA A 200 -5.73 3.72 -6.48
CA ALA A 200 -4.73 3.24 -7.42
C ALA A 200 -5.14 1.93 -8.09
N GLU A 201 -5.80 1.03 -7.36
CA GLU A 201 -6.25 -0.27 -7.86
C GLU A 201 -7.52 -0.20 -8.68
N LEU A 202 -8.53 0.56 -8.23
CA LEU A 202 -9.87 0.54 -8.82
C LEU A 202 -10.09 1.64 -9.86
N VAL A 203 -9.46 2.80 -9.68
CA VAL A 203 -9.70 3.99 -10.51
C VAL A 203 -8.53 4.23 -11.44
N CYS A 204 -7.32 4.41 -10.91
CA CYS A 204 -6.11 4.67 -11.70
C CYS A 204 -5.49 3.37 -12.25
N ARG A 205 -6.32 2.51 -12.84
CA ARG A 205 -5.95 1.18 -13.37
C ARG A 205 -4.90 1.25 -14.49
N ALA A 206 -4.16 0.17 -14.66
CA ALA A 206 -3.27 0.02 -15.81
C ALA A 206 -4.07 -0.04 -17.12
N GLY A 207 -3.58 0.63 -18.16
CA GLY A 207 -4.21 0.67 -19.49
C GLY A 207 -5.37 1.67 -19.58
N MET A 208 -6.48 1.42 -18.88
CA MET A 208 -7.70 2.24 -18.94
C MET A 208 -8.08 2.81 -17.57
N PRO A 209 -7.40 3.88 -17.11
CA PRO A 209 -7.76 4.58 -15.88
C PRO A 209 -9.08 5.36 -16.05
N GLU A 210 -9.89 5.40 -15.00
CA GLU A 210 -11.18 6.12 -15.00
C GLU A 210 -11.01 7.57 -14.56
N CYS A 211 -10.22 8.36 -15.32
CA CYS A 211 -9.85 9.73 -14.95
C CYS A 211 -11.06 10.67 -14.72
N ALA A 212 -12.20 10.40 -15.34
CA ALA A 212 -13.42 11.20 -15.18
C ALA A 212 -14.00 11.14 -13.76
N ILE A 213 -13.83 10.02 -13.05
CA ILE A 213 -14.30 9.83 -11.67
C ILE A 213 -13.17 9.94 -10.64
N CYS A 214 -11.92 10.08 -11.09
CA CYS A 214 -10.77 10.14 -10.21
C CYS A 214 -10.77 11.47 -9.43
N PRO A 215 -10.80 11.44 -8.08
CA PRO A 215 -10.93 12.66 -7.27
C PRO A 215 -9.72 13.59 -7.43
N VAL A 216 -8.56 13.05 -7.80
CA VAL A 216 -7.30 13.78 -7.92
C VAL A 216 -7.01 14.23 -9.36
N ASN A 217 -7.98 14.13 -10.28
CA ASN A 217 -7.77 14.40 -11.70
C ASN A 217 -7.29 15.84 -11.99
N ASN A 218 -7.75 16.82 -11.21
CA ASN A 218 -7.46 18.24 -11.39
C ASN A 218 -5.98 18.58 -11.11
N ILE A 219 -5.31 17.75 -10.31
CA ILE A 219 -3.90 17.93 -9.95
C ILE A 219 -2.98 16.90 -10.62
N CYS A 220 -3.50 16.04 -11.50
CA CYS A 220 -2.74 14.97 -12.13
C CYS A 220 -2.11 15.43 -13.45
N ASP A 221 -0.78 15.39 -13.57
CA ASP A 221 -0.05 15.87 -14.76
C ASP A 221 -0.30 15.03 -16.02
N SER A 222 -0.70 13.77 -15.84
CA SER A 222 -1.02 12.87 -16.96
C SER A 222 -2.43 13.09 -17.53
N VAL A 223 -3.28 13.87 -16.84
CA VAL A 223 -4.59 14.25 -17.38
C VAL A 223 -4.38 15.52 -18.22
N PRO A 224 -4.72 15.51 -19.52
CA PRO A 224 -4.63 16.71 -20.34
C PRO A 224 -5.50 17.81 -19.75
N SER A 225 -4.90 18.96 -19.43
CA SER A 225 -5.70 20.13 -19.06
C SER A 225 -6.58 20.53 -20.25
N VAL A 226 -7.78 21.05 -19.98
CA VAL A 226 -8.71 21.53 -21.02
C VAL A 226 -8.02 22.54 -21.97
N GLN A 227 -7.01 23.29 -21.47
CA GLN A 227 -6.21 24.22 -22.27
C GLN A 227 -5.16 23.54 -23.18
N ALA A 228 -4.62 22.38 -22.82
CA ALA A 228 -3.66 21.64 -23.64
C ALA A 228 -4.32 21.02 -24.87
N SER A 229 -5.56 20.54 -24.73
CA SER A 229 -6.35 19.97 -25.84
C SER A 229 -6.66 20.98 -26.94
N VAL A 230 -6.89 22.26 -26.58
CA VAL A 230 -7.14 23.34 -27.54
C VAL A 230 -5.89 23.69 -28.36
N ARG A 231 -4.69 23.64 -27.75
CA ARG A 231 -3.43 23.90 -28.46
C ARG A 231 -3.03 22.77 -29.42
N SER A 232 -3.47 21.54 -29.16
CA SER A 232 -3.26 20.41 -30.08
C SER A 232 -4.13 20.51 -31.32
N LEU A 233 -5.38 20.96 -31.17
CA LEU A 233 -6.30 21.18 -32.30
C LEU A 233 -5.91 22.39 -33.14
N ALA A 234 -5.36 23.45 -32.52
CA ALA A 234 -4.90 24.65 -33.22
C ALA A 234 -3.61 24.47 -34.05
N ARG A 235 -2.94 23.30 -34.00
CA ARG A 235 -1.76 22.97 -34.82
C ARG A 235 -2.07 22.09 -36.03
N ILE A 236 -3.32 21.64 -36.16
CA ILE A 236 -3.81 20.82 -37.28
C ILE A 236 -4.70 21.65 -38.22
N GLY A 237 -4.90 22.94 -37.91
CA GLY A 237 -5.61 23.92 -38.74
C GLY A 237 -4.67 24.86 -39.47
#